data_AF-A0AAD8YAN7-F1
#
_entry.id   AF-A0AAD8YAN7-F1
#
_cell.length_a   1.000
_cell.length_b   1.000
_cell.length_c   1.000
_cell.angle_alpha   90.00
_cell.angle_beta   90.00
_cell.angle_gamma   90.00
#
_symmetry.space_group_name_H-M   'P 1'
#
loop_
_entity.id
_entity.type
_entity.pdbx_description
1 polymer ?
#
loop_
_entity_poly.entity_id
_entity_poly.type
_entity_poly.pdbx_seq_one_letter_code
_entity_poly.pdbx_strand_id
1 'polypeptide(L)'
;MIKRSDSTSKESLMPESSPVTVISDSMVDDNGKLKRNRSILESMHRWLARNGKLVVIVLTCLTLSVFFIPPLKILLRHEGHTTRKQNKTKQSLPEIPPCDKSPWKPSEDLRGKCPGDLKPFPTATTISECASTCCSSDDCISWQFRSDTGCLQGKDVRLGMEKDGVAAWCSDHPPQRWQGQYLIPHKSITQNAQHVLTKEEIRSNGCNEQTWNPDEQIGQCFGLGDVKPKASGSAVECMKACCADEKCGAWQYNQLLGCFYSKGMHGCQGDGNPEKFAPFVGRRKFMEGRTYVDKKGKPWQQSL
;
A
#
# COMPACT_ATOMS: atom_id res chain seq x y z
N MET A 1 -40.69 48.55 -31.66
CA MET A 1 -41.64 47.49 -32.06
C MET A 1 -41.95 46.69 -30.81
N ILE A 2 -43.22 46.69 -30.41
CA ILE A 2 -43.75 46.25 -29.11
C ILE A 2 -44.04 44.74 -29.16
N LYS A 3 -43.72 44.00 -28.08
CA LYS A 3 -44.59 42.93 -27.57
C LYS A 3 -44.27 42.59 -26.12
N ARG A 4 -45.13 43.10 -25.23
CA ARG A 4 -45.42 42.57 -23.89
C ARG A 4 -46.14 41.22 -24.03
N SER A 5 -46.00 40.35 -23.05
CA SER A 5 -47.00 39.32 -22.73
C SER A 5 -46.91 39.01 -21.24
N ASP A 6 -47.95 39.45 -20.52
CA ASP A 6 -48.21 39.23 -19.11
C ASP A 6 -48.87 37.87 -18.84
N SER A 7 -48.66 37.42 -17.60
CA SER A 7 -49.57 36.73 -16.67
C SER A 7 -50.38 35.50 -17.14
N THR A 8 -50.22 34.40 -16.40
CA THR A 8 -51.39 33.69 -15.84
C THR A 8 -51.00 32.99 -14.53
N SER A 9 -51.44 33.57 -13.41
CA SER A 9 -51.53 32.92 -12.10
C SER A 9 -52.77 32.00 -12.08
N LYS A 10 -52.59 30.74 -11.67
CA LYS A 10 -53.67 29.84 -11.30
C LYS A 10 -53.58 29.49 -9.83
N GLU A 11 -54.56 29.98 -9.07
CA GLU A 11 -54.99 29.40 -7.80
C GLU A 11 -55.28 27.91 -7.97
N SER A 12 -54.80 27.09 -7.04
CA SER A 12 -55.24 25.72 -6.86
C SER A 12 -55.64 25.52 -5.41
N LEU A 13 -56.89 25.12 -5.25
CA LEU A 13 -57.55 24.74 -4.01
C LEU A 13 -56.78 23.61 -3.29
N MET A 14 -56.74 23.71 -1.96
CA MET A 14 -56.38 22.62 -1.07
C MET A 14 -57.56 21.67 -0.87
N PRO A 15 -57.31 20.36 -0.74
CA PRO A 15 -58.16 19.50 0.03
C PRO A 15 -57.46 18.87 1.23
N GLU A 16 -58.29 18.73 2.26
CA GLU A 16 -58.22 17.98 3.50
C GLU A 16 -57.14 16.89 3.67
N SER A 17 -56.54 16.98 4.85
CA SER A 17 -55.73 15.99 5.54
C SER A 17 -56.48 14.68 5.84
N SER A 18 -55.84 13.56 5.51
CA SER A 18 -56.10 12.24 6.11
C SER A 18 -54.77 11.53 6.38
N PRO A 19 -54.70 10.63 7.37
CA PRO A 19 -53.45 10.23 8.01
C PRO A 19 -52.61 9.30 7.12
N VAL A 20 -51.36 9.69 6.89
CA VAL A 20 -50.35 8.91 6.18
C VAL A 20 -49.78 7.84 7.12
N THR A 21 -50.10 6.58 6.80
CA THR A 21 -49.42 5.41 7.33
C THR A 21 -47.99 5.40 6.79
N VAL A 22 -47.00 5.62 7.66
CA VAL A 22 -45.57 5.55 7.32
C VAL A 22 -45.21 4.08 7.08
N ILE A 23 -45.22 3.66 5.81
CA ILE A 23 -44.60 2.42 5.36
C ILE A 23 -43.17 2.77 4.97
N SER A 24 -42.20 2.20 5.69
CA SER A 24 -40.77 2.39 5.44
C SER A 24 -40.35 1.73 4.11
N ASP A 25 -40.31 2.53 3.05
CA ASP A 25 -39.68 2.18 1.78
C ASP A 25 -38.17 2.44 1.84
N SER A 26 -37.35 1.38 1.79
CA SER A 26 -36.01 1.37 1.17
C SER A 26 -35.31 0.01 1.35
N MET A 27 -35.71 -1.00 0.57
CA MET A 27 -34.90 -2.21 0.36
C MET A 27 -34.98 -2.73 -1.08
N VAL A 28 -34.71 -1.86 -2.04
CA VAL A 28 -34.49 -2.25 -3.46
C VAL A 28 -33.15 -1.67 -3.89
N ASP A 29 -32.27 -2.52 -4.41
CA ASP A 29 -31.00 -2.07 -5.00
C ASP A 29 -31.19 -1.54 -6.42
N ASP A 30 -30.21 -0.80 -6.96
CA ASP A 30 -30.25 -0.16 -8.28
C ASP A 30 -30.44 -1.13 -9.47
N ASN A 31 -30.53 -2.44 -9.22
CA ASN A 31 -30.81 -3.47 -10.23
C ASN A 31 -32.21 -4.10 -10.10
N GLY A 32 -33.09 -3.54 -9.25
CA GLY A 32 -34.46 -4.03 -9.09
C GLY A 32 -34.55 -5.45 -8.51
N LYS A 33 -33.48 -5.96 -7.89
CA LYS A 33 -33.49 -7.29 -7.28
C LYS A 33 -33.76 -7.16 -5.79
N LEU A 34 -34.80 -7.87 -5.32
CA LEU A 34 -35.09 -8.00 -3.90
C LEU A 34 -33.86 -8.58 -3.19
N LYS A 35 -33.22 -7.77 -2.32
CA LYS A 35 -32.12 -8.24 -1.46
C LYS A 35 -32.71 -9.27 -0.51
N ARG A 36 -32.53 -10.55 -0.84
CA ARG A 36 -32.86 -11.66 0.06
C ARG A 36 -31.93 -11.53 1.26
N ASN A 37 -32.42 -10.91 2.34
CA ASN A 37 -31.76 -10.90 3.65
C ASN A 37 -31.70 -12.36 4.12
N ARG A 38 -30.68 -13.09 3.68
CA ARG A 38 -30.34 -14.38 4.28
C ARG A 38 -29.97 -14.06 5.72
N SER A 39 -30.84 -14.50 6.63
CA SER A 39 -30.67 -14.34 8.07
C SER A 39 -29.24 -14.70 8.45
N ILE A 40 -28.59 -13.81 9.20
CA ILE A 40 -27.22 -13.99 9.73
C ILE A 40 -27.09 -15.38 10.39
N LEU A 41 -28.18 -15.88 10.98
CA LEU A 41 -28.29 -17.19 11.58
C LEU A 41 -27.97 -18.34 10.59
N GLU A 42 -28.43 -18.27 9.33
CA GLU A 42 -28.14 -19.32 8.32
C GLU A 42 -26.66 -19.33 7.92
N SER A 43 -26.04 -18.16 7.82
CA SER A 43 -24.62 -18.03 7.51
C SER A 43 -23.76 -18.58 8.65
N MET A 44 -24.15 -18.31 9.90
CA MET A 44 -23.50 -18.87 11.09
C MET A 44 -23.69 -20.39 11.15
N HIS A 45 -24.87 -20.91 10.84
CA HIS A 45 -25.13 -22.35 10.86
C HIS A 45 -24.30 -23.12 9.83
N ARG A 46 -24.14 -22.58 8.61
CA ARG A 46 -23.27 -23.18 7.57
C ARG A 46 -21.79 -23.09 7.93
N TRP A 47 -21.36 -21.97 8.52
CA TRP A 47 -19.98 -21.82 8.97
C TRP A 47 -19.64 -22.78 10.12
N LEU A 48 -20.54 -22.94 11.10
CA LEU A 48 -20.42 -23.91 12.19
C LEU A 48 -20.47 -25.35 11.70
N ALA A 49 -21.33 -25.68 10.72
CA ALA A 49 -21.35 -27.02 10.12
C ALA A 49 -20.02 -27.38 9.43
N ARG A 50 -19.33 -26.40 8.84
CA ARG A 50 -18.06 -26.61 8.14
C ARG A 50 -16.85 -26.60 9.08
N ASN A 51 -16.87 -25.78 10.12
CA ASN A 51 -15.71 -25.56 11.00
C ASN A 51 -15.90 -26.10 12.43
N GLY A 52 -17.05 -26.69 12.76
CA GLY A 52 -17.38 -27.11 14.13
C GLY A 52 -16.36 -28.07 14.74
N LYS A 53 -15.80 -29.00 13.94
CA LYS A 53 -14.72 -29.89 14.40
C LYS A 53 -13.46 -29.13 14.82
N LEU A 54 -13.08 -28.09 14.06
CA LEU A 54 -11.92 -27.25 14.38
C LEU A 54 -12.15 -26.46 15.68
N VAL A 55 -13.35 -25.91 15.84
CA VAL A 55 -13.73 -25.16 17.06
C VAL A 55 -13.64 -26.04 18.31
N VAL A 56 -14.13 -27.29 18.23
CA VAL A 56 -14.03 -28.25 19.35
C VAL A 56 -12.58 -28.59 19.67
N ILE A 57 -11.72 -28.80 18.65
CA ILE A 57 -10.29 -29.08 18.87
C ILE A 57 -9.61 -27.89 19.56
N VAL A 58 -9.83 -26.67 19.09
CA VAL A 58 -9.21 -25.45 19.67
C VAL A 58 -9.66 -25.24 21.11
N LEU A 59 -10.95 -25.40 21.41
CA LEU A 59 -11.47 -25.32 22.78
C LEU A 59 -10.87 -26.41 23.67
N THR A 60 -10.77 -27.65 23.19
CA THR A 60 -10.16 -28.75 23.95
C THR A 60 -8.68 -28.46 24.24
N CYS A 61 -7.91 -28.00 23.25
CA CYS A 61 -6.51 -27.61 23.44
C CYS A 61 -6.35 -26.45 24.44
N LEU A 62 -7.21 -25.43 24.38
CA LEU A 62 -7.22 -24.31 25.33
C LEU A 62 -7.50 -24.81 26.76
N THR A 63 -8.51 -25.65 26.95
CA THR A 63 -8.81 -26.20 28.28
C THR A 63 -7.67 -27.06 28.82
N LEU A 64 -7.04 -27.89 27.99
CA LEU A 64 -5.88 -28.70 28.39
C LEU A 64 -4.66 -27.82 28.73
N SER A 65 -4.46 -26.70 28.03
CA SER A 65 -3.33 -25.80 28.30
C SER A 65 -3.35 -25.21 29.71
N VAL A 66 -4.53 -25.04 30.32
CA VAL A 66 -4.67 -24.56 31.71
C VAL A 66 -4.14 -25.59 32.72
N PHE A 67 -4.18 -26.89 32.41
CA PHE A 67 -3.73 -27.96 33.32
C PHE A 67 -2.25 -28.34 33.13
N PHE A 68 -1.66 -28.07 31.97
CA PHE A 68 -0.28 -28.44 31.66
C PHE A 68 0.74 -27.31 31.80
N ILE A 69 0.30 -26.08 32.07
CA ILE A 69 1.22 -24.99 32.41
C ILE A 69 1.41 -25.00 33.93
N PRO A 70 2.54 -25.52 34.47
CA PRO A 70 2.85 -25.34 35.89
C PRO A 70 2.84 -23.84 36.22
N PRO A 71 2.43 -23.44 37.44
CA PRO A 71 2.35 -22.05 37.81
C PRO A 71 3.72 -21.38 37.60
N LEU A 72 3.83 -20.61 36.53
CA LEU A 72 4.97 -19.76 36.24
C LEU A 72 5.10 -18.81 37.44
N LYS A 73 6.12 -19.03 38.26
CA LYS A 73 6.57 -18.04 39.23
C LYS A 73 7.01 -16.83 38.42
N ILE A 74 6.12 -15.85 38.29
CA ILE A 74 6.40 -14.55 37.70
C ILE A 74 7.37 -13.85 38.66
N LEU A 75 8.67 -14.11 38.48
CA LEU A 75 9.72 -13.25 38.99
C LEU A 75 9.65 -11.96 38.20
N LEU A 76 8.94 -10.98 38.76
CA LEU A 76 9.02 -9.57 38.39
C LEU A 76 10.46 -9.10 38.59
N ARG A 77 11.32 -9.38 37.61
CA ARG A 77 12.64 -8.77 37.52
C ARG A 77 12.44 -7.39 36.93
N HIS A 78 12.50 -6.40 37.80
CA HIS A 78 12.56 -5.00 37.47
C HIS A 78 13.90 -4.75 36.76
N GLU A 79 13.98 -5.01 35.45
CA GLU A 79 15.13 -4.62 34.65
C GLU A 79 15.06 -3.12 34.43
N GLY A 80 15.93 -2.41 35.14
CA GLY A 80 16.19 -0.99 34.92
C GLY A 80 16.56 -0.77 33.46
N HIS A 81 15.85 0.17 32.83
CA HIS A 81 16.16 0.72 31.53
C HIS A 81 17.59 1.28 31.54
N THR A 82 18.54 0.42 31.16
CA THR A 82 19.89 0.84 30.80
C THR A 82 19.84 1.19 29.33
N THR A 83 19.77 2.48 29.02
CA THR A 83 19.92 3.04 27.67
C THR A 83 21.30 2.69 27.13
N ARG A 84 21.42 1.47 26.60
CA ARG A 84 22.60 1.00 25.88
C ARG A 84 22.67 1.81 24.59
N LYS A 85 23.52 2.83 24.58
CA LYS A 85 24.01 3.49 23.36
C LYS A 85 24.61 2.40 22.47
N GLN A 86 23.81 1.89 21.53
CA GLN A 86 24.33 1.05 20.46
C GLN A 86 25.23 1.95 19.62
N ASN A 87 26.54 1.72 19.72
CA ASN A 87 27.50 2.21 18.75
C ASN A 87 27.06 1.68 17.38
N LYS A 88 26.53 2.59 16.56
CA LYS A 88 26.11 2.36 15.19
C LYS A 88 27.38 2.12 14.36
N THR A 89 27.90 0.90 14.42
CA THR A 89 28.96 0.43 13.52
C THR A 89 28.45 0.69 12.11
N LYS A 90 29.13 1.53 11.33
CA LYS A 90 28.83 1.75 9.91
C LYS A 90 28.90 0.38 9.24
N GLN A 91 27.74 -0.23 9.01
CA GLN A 91 27.63 -1.47 8.28
C GLN A 91 28.09 -1.15 6.85
N SER A 92 29.27 -1.63 6.48
CA SER A 92 29.77 -1.49 5.12
C SER A 92 28.75 -2.12 4.18
N LEU A 93 28.38 -1.42 3.11
CA LEU A 93 27.52 -1.98 2.09
C LEU A 93 28.13 -3.31 1.59
N PRO A 94 27.32 -4.36 1.43
CA PRO A 94 27.81 -5.64 0.95
C PRO A 94 28.45 -5.46 -0.42
N GLU A 95 29.66 -6.00 -0.57
CA GLU A 95 30.42 -5.92 -1.81
C GLU A 95 29.76 -6.81 -2.88
N ILE A 96 29.43 -6.22 -4.02
CA ILE A 96 28.84 -6.92 -5.17
C ILE A 96 29.97 -7.26 -6.14
N PRO A 97 30.17 -8.54 -6.49
CA PRO A 97 31.25 -8.92 -7.41
C PRO A 97 31.05 -8.29 -8.80
N PRO A 98 32.13 -7.91 -9.50
CA PRO A 98 32.05 -7.37 -10.85
C PRO A 98 31.49 -8.42 -11.83
N CYS A 99 30.96 -7.95 -12.96
CA CYS A 99 30.50 -8.83 -14.03
C CYS A 99 31.15 -8.47 -15.36
N ASP A 100 32.31 -9.06 -15.63
CA ASP A 100 33.20 -8.62 -16.72
C ASP A 100 32.58 -8.71 -18.11
N LYS A 101 31.81 -9.76 -18.38
CA LYS A 101 31.15 -9.98 -19.69
C LYS A 101 30.00 -9.01 -19.94
N SER A 102 29.32 -8.59 -18.89
CA SER A 102 28.11 -7.76 -18.97
C SER A 102 28.02 -6.92 -17.72
N PRO A 103 28.75 -5.79 -17.67
CA PRO A 103 28.88 -4.99 -16.47
C PRO A 103 27.54 -4.61 -15.86
N TRP A 104 27.46 -4.58 -14.54
CA TRP A 104 26.29 -4.04 -13.84
C TRP A 104 26.10 -2.57 -14.19
N LYS A 105 24.86 -2.14 -14.40
CA LYS A 105 24.55 -0.73 -14.59
C LYS A 105 24.84 0.04 -13.30
N PRO A 106 25.68 1.09 -13.32
CA PRO A 106 26.17 1.73 -12.11
C PRO A 106 25.11 2.55 -11.36
N SER A 107 24.02 2.96 -12.02
CA SER A 107 22.98 3.83 -11.47
C SER A 107 21.64 3.15 -11.27
N GLU A 108 21.57 1.81 -11.32
CA GLU A 108 20.30 1.07 -11.26
C GLU A 108 20.35 -0.03 -10.18
N ASP A 109 20.28 0.41 -8.94
CA ASP A 109 20.30 -0.45 -7.77
C ASP A 109 18.90 -0.99 -7.50
N LEU A 110 18.60 -2.26 -7.76
CA LEU A 110 17.23 -2.77 -7.57
C LEU A 110 16.90 -2.93 -6.06
N ARG A 111 16.41 -1.86 -5.41
CA ARG A 111 16.18 -1.79 -3.96
C ARG A 111 14.73 -2.04 -3.53
N GLY A 112 13.75 -1.66 -4.35
CA GLY A 112 12.34 -2.05 -4.19
C GLY A 112 12.08 -3.48 -4.68
N LYS A 113 10.99 -4.12 -4.27
CA LYS A 113 10.71 -5.54 -4.65
C LYS A 113 10.23 -5.65 -6.10
N CYS A 114 11.10 -5.99 -7.05
CA CYS A 114 10.75 -6.05 -8.47
C CYS A 114 9.81 -7.22 -8.82
N PRO A 115 8.83 -7.02 -9.73
CA PRO A 115 7.78 -7.99 -10.02
C PRO A 115 8.13 -8.91 -11.21
N GLY A 116 7.18 -9.81 -11.53
CA GLY A 116 7.03 -10.42 -12.86
C GLY A 116 7.95 -11.58 -13.18
N ASP A 117 9.27 -11.35 -13.22
CA ASP A 117 10.22 -12.28 -13.84
C ASP A 117 11.34 -12.74 -12.94
N LEU A 118 11.55 -12.08 -11.80
CA LEU A 118 12.51 -12.56 -10.81
C LEU A 118 11.91 -13.78 -10.09
N LYS A 119 12.51 -14.95 -10.29
CA LYS A 119 12.13 -16.21 -9.67
C LYS A 119 13.11 -16.57 -8.57
N PRO A 120 12.66 -17.26 -7.50
CA PRO A 120 13.56 -17.79 -6.49
C PRO A 120 14.67 -18.64 -7.11
N PHE A 121 15.91 -18.36 -6.71
CA PHE A 121 17.10 -19.10 -7.11
C PHE A 121 17.76 -19.71 -5.87
N PRO A 122 17.28 -20.86 -5.40
CA PRO A 122 17.53 -21.36 -4.04
C PRO A 122 18.98 -21.79 -3.79
N THR A 123 19.78 -22.00 -4.84
CA THR A 123 21.19 -22.39 -4.72
C THR A 123 22.09 -21.22 -4.32
N ALA A 124 21.65 -19.97 -4.50
CA ALA A 124 22.37 -18.78 -4.06
C ALA A 124 21.80 -18.28 -2.73
N THR A 125 22.60 -18.40 -1.68
CA THR A 125 22.22 -18.10 -0.30
C THR A 125 22.82 -16.79 0.21
N THR A 126 23.76 -16.21 -0.54
CA THR A 126 24.40 -14.92 -0.23
C THR A 126 24.24 -13.91 -1.37
N ILE A 127 24.48 -12.63 -1.09
CA ILE A 127 24.49 -11.56 -2.10
C ILE A 127 25.54 -11.85 -3.18
N SER A 128 26.75 -12.26 -2.77
CA SER A 128 27.85 -12.56 -3.69
C SER A 128 27.54 -13.76 -4.59
N GLU A 129 26.96 -14.83 -4.02
CA GLU A 129 26.49 -15.99 -4.81
C GLU A 129 25.39 -15.60 -5.79
N CYS A 130 24.40 -14.79 -5.35
CA CYS A 130 23.29 -14.35 -6.18
C CYS A 130 23.77 -13.50 -7.38
N ALA A 131 24.69 -12.58 -7.13
CA ALA A 131 25.30 -11.76 -8.17
C ALA A 131 26.16 -12.59 -9.13
N SER A 132 27.02 -13.46 -8.60
CA SER A 132 27.95 -14.28 -9.40
C SER A 132 27.21 -15.27 -10.31
N THR A 133 26.22 -15.98 -9.76
CA THR A 133 25.43 -16.95 -10.54
C THR A 133 24.59 -16.25 -11.61
N CYS A 134 24.03 -15.08 -11.31
CA CYS A 134 23.37 -14.27 -12.34
C CYS A 134 24.38 -13.79 -13.39
N CYS A 135 25.57 -13.34 -12.99
CA CYS A 135 26.60 -12.89 -13.93
C CYS A 135 27.00 -13.99 -14.92
N SER A 136 27.22 -15.22 -14.43
CA SER A 136 27.60 -16.36 -15.27
C SER A 136 26.50 -16.89 -16.18
N SER A 137 25.25 -16.50 -15.98
CA SER A 137 24.09 -16.93 -16.78
C SER A 137 23.72 -15.88 -17.83
N ASP A 138 23.71 -16.27 -19.11
CA ASP A 138 23.28 -15.40 -20.21
C ASP A 138 21.77 -15.09 -20.16
N ASP A 139 20.98 -15.97 -19.54
CA ASP A 139 19.54 -15.79 -19.36
C ASP A 139 19.19 -14.84 -18.19
N CYS A 140 20.12 -14.64 -17.25
CA CYS A 140 19.94 -13.74 -16.12
C CYS A 140 20.40 -12.32 -16.48
N ILE A 141 19.48 -11.36 -16.41
CA ILE A 141 19.75 -9.94 -16.65
C ILE A 141 19.63 -9.14 -15.35
N SER A 142 18.77 -9.57 -14.44
CA SER A 142 18.50 -8.87 -13.18
C SER A 142 18.44 -9.85 -12.03
N TRP A 143 18.91 -9.41 -10.87
CA TRP A 143 18.84 -10.18 -9.64
C TRP A 143 18.56 -9.28 -8.45
N GLN A 144 17.98 -9.86 -7.40
CA GLN A 144 17.75 -9.24 -6.11
C GLN A 144 17.97 -10.25 -4.99
N PHE A 145 18.49 -9.79 -3.87
CA PHE A 145 18.69 -10.60 -2.67
C PHE A 145 18.20 -9.85 -1.44
N ARG A 146 17.53 -10.58 -0.55
CA ARG A 146 17.22 -10.14 0.81
C ARG A 146 17.23 -11.36 1.72
N SER A 147 17.67 -11.21 2.97
CA SER A 147 17.91 -12.34 3.87
C SER A 147 16.67 -13.18 4.17
N ASP A 148 15.48 -12.57 4.21
CA ASP A 148 14.19 -13.25 4.43
C ASP A 148 13.64 -13.95 3.17
N THR A 149 14.03 -13.46 1.99
CA THR A 149 13.45 -13.86 0.70
C THR A 149 14.38 -14.79 -0.08
N GLY A 150 15.68 -14.72 0.19
CA GLY A 150 16.73 -15.36 -0.60
C GLY A 150 17.04 -14.62 -1.90
N CYS A 151 17.76 -15.31 -2.79
CA CYS A 151 18.10 -14.83 -4.11
C CYS A 151 16.91 -14.95 -5.07
N LEU A 152 16.64 -13.89 -5.82
CA LEU A 152 15.70 -13.83 -6.93
C LEU A 152 16.48 -13.47 -8.20
N GLN A 153 16.30 -14.22 -9.28
CA GLN A 153 16.98 -13.99 -10.56
C GLN A 153 15.99 -14.06 -11.71
N GLY A 154 16.26 -13.34 -12.78
CA GLY A 154 15.43 -13.40 -13.96
C GLY A 154 15.90 -12.50 -15.08
N LYS A 155 14.97 -12.28 -16.02
CA LYS A 155 15.16 -11.42 -17.18
C LYS A 155 15.10 -9.94 -16.77
N ASP A 156 15.05 -9.08 -17.78
CA ASP A 156 15.04 -7.64 -17.61
C ASP A 156 13.79 -7.17 -16.86
N VAL A 157 13.99 -6.44 -15.76
CA VAL A 157 12.90 -5.81 -14.99
C VAL A 157 12.77 -4.35 -15.35
N ARG A 158 11.53 -3.85 -15.41
CA ARG A 158 11.25 -2.44 -15.71
C ARG A 158 11.21 -1.62 -14.43
N LEU A 159 12.03 -0.58 -14.35
CA LEU A 159 11.96 0.45 -13.31
C LEU A 159 10.84 1.45 -13.63
N GLY A 160 10.25 2.08 -12.61
CA GLY A 160 9.31 3.20 -12.81
C GLY A 160 7.84 2.79 -12.98
N MET A 161 7.47 1.55 -12.61
CA MET A 161 6.10 1.03 -12.73
C MET A 161 5.30 1.13 -11.41
N GLU A 162 5.76 1.94 -10.46
CA GLU A 162 5.15 2.18 -9.14
C GLU A 162 3.68 2.64 -9.24
N LYS A 163 3.36 3.39 -10.30
CA LYS A 163 2.00 3.88 -10.52
C LYS A 163 0.98 2.77 -10.75
N ASP A 164 1.42 1.57 -11.16
CA ASP A 164 0.54 0.43 -11.44
C ASP A 164 0.26 -0.42 -10.19
N GLY A 165 0.78 -0.02 -9.02
CA GLY A 165 0.48 -0.64 -7.73
C GLY A 165 1.63 -1.46 -7.15
N VAL A 166 1.42 -1.99 -5.93
CA VAL A 166 2.42 -2.77 -5.18
C VAL A 166 2.97 -3.94 -6.00
N ALA A 167 2.12 -4.60 -6.79
CA ALA A 167 2.49 -5.76 -7.59
C ALA A 167 3.38 -5.41 -8.80
N ALA A 168 3.52 -4.13 -9.14
CA ALA A 168 4.34 -3.65 -10.26
C ALA A 168 5.59 -2.89 -9.80
N TRP A 169 5.82 -2.78 -8.49
CA TRP A 169 6.87 -1.94 -7.93
C TRP A 169 8.26 -2.44 -8.28
N CYS A 170 9.12 -1.62 -8.88
CA CYS A 170 10.54 -1.93 -9.02
C CYS A 170 11.29 -0.60 -9.07
N SER A 171 11.99 -0.29 -7.98
CA SER A 171 12.61 1.02 -7.79
C SER A 171 14.08 0.88 -7.45
N ASP A 172 14.83 1.87 -7.91
CA ASP A 172 16.20 2.14 -7.49
C ASP A 172 16.32 2.73 -6.07
N HIS A 173 15.17 3.11 -5.50
CA HIS A 173 15.07 3.68 -4.17
C HIS A 173 14.62 2.60 -3.17
N PRO A 174 15.11 2.64 -1.93
CA PRO A 174 14.68 1.69 -0.92
C PRO A 174 13.18 1.90 -0.59
N PRO A 175 12.48 0.82 -0.17
CA PRO A 175 11.23 0.96 0.57
C PRO A 175 11.37 2.04 1.65
N GLN A 176 10.42 2.96 1.71
CA GLN A 176 10.34 3.91 2.82
C GLN A 176 9.02 3.75 3.56
N ARG A 177 9.04 4.10 4.84
CA ARG A 177 7.81 4.28 5.59
C ARG A 177 7.02 5.41 4.97
N TRP A 178 5.71 5.26 5.03
CA TRP A 178 4.79 6.27 4.56
C TRP A 178 4.92 7.55 5.38
N GLN A 179 4.84 8.69 4.69
CA GLN A 179 4.50 9.97 5.29
C GLN A 179 3.35 10.56 4.48
N GLY A 180 2.11 10.19 4.78
CA GLY A 180 0.95 10.53 3.96
C GLY A 180 -0.36 10.49 4.71
N GLN A 181 -1.46 10.83 4.03
CA GLN A 181 -2.80 10.67 4.60
C GLN A 181 -3.87 10.50 3.51
N TYR A 182 -4.92 9.75 3.84
CA TYR A 182 -6.15 9.71 3.05
C TYR A 182 -7.02 10.93 3.38
N LEU A 183 -7.59 11.55 2.35
CA LEU A 183 -8.57 12.65 2.44
C LEU A 183 -9.98 12.22 1.99
N ILE A 184 -10.18 10.92 1.77
CA ILE A 184 -11.46 10.30 1.43
C ILE A 184 -11.68 9.04 2.29
N PRO A 185 -12.93 8.60 2.47
CA PRO A 185 -13.22 7.34 3.15
C PRO A 185 -12.45 6.17 2.51
N HIS A 186 -11.62 5.51 3.33
CA HIS A 186 -10.89 4.30 2.96
C HIS A 186 -11.19 3.18 3.98
N LYS A 187 -11.04 1.91 3.58
CA LYS A 187 -11.33 0.76 4.45
C LYS A 187 -10.55 0.81 5.77
N SER A 188 -9.28 1.25 5.72
CA SER A 188 -8.44 1.41 6.93
C SER A 188 -9.00 2.43 7.92
N ILE A 189 -9.61 3.52 7.43
CA ILE A 189 -10.21 4.56 8.25
C ILE A 189 -11.57 4.10 8.80
N THR A 190 -12.36 3.45 7.95
CA THR A 190 -13.76 3.10 8.26
C THR A 190 -13.93 1.85 9.12
N GLN A 191 -12.95 0.95 9.16
CA GLN A 191 -13.05 -0.30 9.94
C GLN A 191 -12.71 -0.13 11.43
N ASN A 192 -11.90 0.87 11.79
CA ASN A 192 -11.43 1.08 13.16
C ASN A 192 -12.21 2.15 13.92
N ALA A 193 -13.08 2.89 13.23
CA ALA A 193 -13.79 4.00 13.84
C ALA A 193 -15.13 3.53 14.41
N GLN A 194 -15.28 3.66 15.72
CA GLN A 194 -16.55 3.46 16.44
C GLN A 194 -17.64 4.43 15.95
N HIS A 195 -17.22 5.51 15.29
CA HIS A 195 -18.03 6.49 14.58
C HIS A 195 -17.50 6.66 13.16
N VAL A 196 -18.34 6.43 12.14
CA VAL A 196 -17.95 6.59 10.73
C VAL A 196 -17.79 8.09 10.43
N LEU A 197 -16.56 8.54 10.25
CA LEU A 197 -16.27 9.93 9.86
C LEU A 197 -16.81 10.22 8.44
N THR A 198 -17.36 11.40 8.27
CA THR A 198 -17.76 11.96 6.96
C THR A 198 -16.52 12.29 6.12
N LYS A 199 -16.71 12.46 4.81
CA LYS A 199 -15.62 12.84 3.90
C LYS A 199 -15.03 14.20 4.27
N GLU A 200 -15.88 15.12 4.68
CA GLU A 200 -15.54 16.49 5.09
C GLU A 200 -14.70 16.48 6.36
N GLU A 201 -15.07 15.67 7.35
CA GLU A 201 -14.29 15.48 8.58
C GLU A 201 -12.93 14.84 8.29
N ILE A 202 -12.89 13.78 7.47
CA ILE A 202 -11.62 13.13 7.07
C ILE A 202 -10.70 14.16 6.40
N ARG A 203 -11.22 14.95 5.45
CA ARG A 203 -10.44 15.97 4.77
C ARG A 203 -10.00 17.08 5.72
N SER A 204 -10.89 17.58 6.59
CA SER A 204 -10.56 18.62 7.57
C SER A 204 -9.43 18.17 8.49
N ASN A 205 -9.51 16.93 9.00
CA ASN A 205 -8.48 16.36 9.87
C ASN A 205 -7.16 16.12 9.12
N GLY A 206 -7.23 15.61 7.89
CA GLY A 206 -6.03 15.32 7.08
C GLY A 206 -5.36 16.55 6.46
N CYS A 207 -6.05 17.70 6.47
CA CYS A 207 -5.55 18.99 5.98
C CYS A 207 -5.14 19.96 7.09
N ASN A 208 -5.04 19.50 8.33
CA ASN A 208 -4.66 20.30 9.47
C ASN A 208 -3.41 19.71 10.13
N GLU A 209 -2.34 20.50 10.23
CA GLU A 209 -1.03 20.10 10.78
C GLU A 209 -1.10 19.61 12.24
N GLN A 210 -2.16 19.92 12.98
CA GLN A 210 -2.36 19.50 14.37
C GLN A 210 -3.05 18.13 14.47
N THR A 211 -3.83 17.75 13.46
CA THR A 211 -4.67 16.54 13.48
C THR A 211 -4.28 15.51 12.42
N TRP A 212 -3.47 15.90 11.45
CA TRP A 212 -2.95 14.99 10.45
C TRP A 212 -2.05 13.94 11.12
N ASN A 213 -2.00 12.74 10.54
CA ASN A 213 -1.14 11.66 11.00
C ASN A 213 -0.36 11.10 9.81
N PRO A 214 0.75 11.74 9.42
CA PRO A 214 1.53 11.32 8.25
C PRO A 214 2.07 9.89 8.40
N ASP A 215 2.31 9.43 9.62
CA ASP A 215 2.92 8.14 9.90
C ASP A 215 1.86 7.02 10.15
N GLU A 216 0.58 7.26 9.83
CA GLU A 216 -0.52 6.31 10.12
C GLU A 216 -0.37 5.00 9.35
N GLN A 217 -0.04 5.04 8.05
CA GLN A 217 0.22 3.84 7.28
C GLN A 217 1.67 3.38 7.48
N ILE A 218 1.79 2.06 7.52
CA ILE A 218 3.02 1.38 7.91
C ILE A 218 4.06 1.46 6.77
N GLY A 219 3.63 1.73 5.53
CA GLY A 219 4.51 1.66 4.37
C GLY A 219 4.07 2.39 3.11
N GLN A 220 4.99 2.43 2.14
CA GLN A 220 4.82 3.09 0.86
C GLN A 220 3.52 2.69 0.15
N CYS A 221 2.76 3.69 -0.27
CA CYS A 221 1.56 3.56 -1.06
C CYS A 221 1.83 3.86 -2.54
N PHE A 222 1.02 3.25 -3.39
CA PHE A 222 1.21 3.21 -4.85
C PHE A 222 -0.02 3.72 -5.58
N GLY A 223 0.13 4.12 -6.85
CA GLY A 223 -0.98 4.69 -7.64
C GLY A 223 -1.25 6.17 -7.40
N LEU A 224 -0.30 6.90 -6.80
CA LEU A 224 -0.40 8.36 -6.59
C LEU A 224 0.12 9.18 -7.78
N GLY A 225 0.48 8.53 -8.89
CA GLY A 225 0.99 9.17 -10.10
C GLY A 225 2.45 9.61 -9.98
N ASP A 226 2.83 10.62 -10.79
CA ASP A 226 4.20 11.14 -10.85
C ASP A 226 4.49 12.13 -9.70
N VAL A 227 5.79 12.34 -9.44
CA VAL A 227 6.29 13.33 -8.46
C VAL A 227 5.72 14.72 -8.76
N LYS A 228 5.37 15.45 -7.71
CA LYS A 228 4.85 16.83 -7.74
C LYS A 228 5.96 17.79 -7.30
N PRO A 229 6.86 18.23 -8.20
CA PRO A 229 8.09 18.93 -7.83
C PRO A 229 7.86 20.21 -7.04
N LYS A 230 6.73 20.90 -7.29
CA LYS A 230 6.35 22.14 -6.59
C LYS A 230 5.99 21.95 -5.11
N ALA A 231 5.82 20.71 -4.64
CA ALA A 231 5.42 20.37 -3.29
C ALA A 231 6.38 19.38 -2.61
N SER A 232 7.58 19.19 -3.18
CA SER A 232 8.54 18.17 -2.76
C SER A 232 9.51 18.63 -1.66
N GLY A 233 9.35 19.83 -1.09
CA GLY A 233 10.25 20.32 -0.05
C GLY A 233 10.01 19.65 1.31
N SER A 234 8.77 19.27 1.62
CA SER A 234 8.43 18.58 2.88
C SER A 234 7.09 17.85 2.82
N ALA A 235 6.82 17.00 3.81
CA ALA A 235 5.50 16.39 4.00
C ALA A 235 4.40 17.43 4.20
N VAL A 236 4.69 18.54 4.90
CA VAL A 236 3.75 19.64 5.13
C VAL A 236 3.40 20.33 3.81
N GLU A 237 4.38 20.62 2.97
CA GLU A 237 4.14 21.17 1.62
C GLU A 237 3.33 20.22 0.76
N CYS A 238 3.62 18.91 0.83
CA CYS A 238 2.89 17.90 0.09
C CYS A 238 1.41 17.83 0.51
N MET A 239 1.15 17.84 1.82
CA MET A 239 -0.21 17.91 2.37
C MET A 239 -0.93 19.17 1.91
N LYS A 240 -0.32 20.35 2.06
CA LYS A 240 -0.91 21.63 1.62
C LYS A 240 -1.27 21.62 0.14
N ALA A 241 -0.38 21.10 -0.70
CA ALA A 241 -0.62 21.01 -2.14
C ALA A 241 -1.80 20.08 -2.47
N CYS A 242 -1.89 18.92 -1.82
CA CYS A 242 -3.03 18.01 -1.97
C CYS A 242 -4.33 18.64 -1.43
N CYS A 243 -4.28 19.34 -0.30
CA CYS A 243 -5.45 19.98 0.31
C CYS A 243 -6.01 21.14 -0.51
N ALA A 244 -5.15 21.83 -1.27
CA ALA A 244 -5.57 22.83 -2.26
C ALA A 244 -6.23 22.22 -3.50
N ASP A 245 -6.01 20.93 -3.79
CA ASP A 245 -6.68 20.20 -4.87
C ASP A 245 -7.91 19.47 -4.33
N GLU A 246 -9.11 19.98 -4.66
CA GLU A 246 -10.39 19.39 -4.26
C GLU A 246 -10.57 17.93 -4.70
N LYS A 247 -9.86 17.51 -5.75
CA LYS A 247 -9.91 16.13 -6.26
C LYS A 247 -8.92 15.22 -5.55
N CYS A 248 -7.97 15.76 -4.78
CA CYS A 248 -7.01 14.95 -4.06
C CYS A 248 -7.71 14.11 -2.99
N GLY A 249 -7.55 12.80 -3.07
CA GLY A 249 -8.07 11.83 -2.10
C GLY A 249 -7.01 11.17 -1.25
N ALA A 250 -5.72 11.25 -1.64
CA ALA A 250 -4.62 10.88 -0.78
C ALA A 250 -3.31 11.52 -1.25
N TRP A 251 -2.39 11.69 -0.32
CA TRP A 251 -1.04 12.17 -0.57
C TRP A 251 0.00 11.35 0.18
N GLN A 252 1.24 11.41 -0.29
CA GLN A 252 2.41 10.79 0.30
C GLN A 252 3.65 11.62 -0.02
N TYR A 253 4.49 11.80 0.98
CA TYR A 253 5.83 12.36 0.86
C TYR A 253 6.89 11.27 1.05
N ASN A 254 7.90 11.30 0.20
CA ASN A 254 9.09 10.48 0.30
C ASN A 254 10.29 11.42 0.40
N GLN A 255 11.18 11.21 1.36
CA GLN A 255 12.28 12.14 1.62
C GLN A 255 13.30 12.20 0.46
N LEU A 256 13.38 11.15 -0.37
CA LEU A 256 14.29 11.10 -1.51
C LEU A 256 13.60 11.52 -2.82
N LEU A 257 12.34 11.13 -3.01
CA LEU A 257 11.61 11.32 -4.27
C LEU A 257 10.70 12.56 -4.27
N GLY A 258 10.29 13.04 -3.10
CA GLY A 258 9.39 14.17 -2.94
C GLY A 258 7.92 13.79 -2.80
N CYS A 259 7.04 14.66 -3.30
CA CYS A 259 5.60 14.58 -3.07
C CYS A 259 4.85 13.83 -4.16
N PHE A 260 3.87 13.03 -3.77
CA PHE A 260 2.93 12.32 -4.64
C PHE A 260 1.51 12.53 -4.12
N TYR A 261 0.55 12.84 -4.99
CA TYR A 261 -0.85 12.90 -4.60
C TYR A 261 -1.78 12.67 -5.78
N SER A 262 -2.95 12.10 -5.51
CA SER A 262 -3.95 11.73 -6.51
C SER A 262 -5.35 11.61 -5.89
N LYS A 263 -6.37 11.41 -6.73
CA LYS A 263 -7.76 11.15 -6.29
C LYS A 263 -7.90 9.85 -5.49
N GLY A 264 -7.05 8.88 -5.75
CA GLY A 264 -7.04 7.60 -5.05
C GLY A 264 -5.68 6.95 -5.16
N MET A 265 -5.55 5.75 -4.60
CA MET A 265 -4.32 4.95 -4.61
C MET A 265 -4.67 3.46 -4.78
N HIS A 266 -3.71 2.66 -5.25
CA HIS A 266 -3.88 1.21 -5.49
C HIS A 266 -3.61 0.34 -4.25
N GLY A 267 -3.23 0.96 -3.14
CA GLY A 267 -2.93 0.31 -1.86
C GLY A 267 -1.53 0.63 -1.38
N CYS A 268 -1.26 0.20 -0.15
CA CYS A 268 0.02 0.39 0.52
C CYS A 268 0.71 -0.96 0.73
N GLN A 269 2.03 -0.96 0.64
CA GLN A 269 2.82 -2.11 1.01
C GLN A 269 2.94 -2.18 2.53
N GLY A 270 2.72 -3.37 3.08
CA GLY A 270 3.00 -3.68 4.47
C GLY A 270 1.78 -4.20 5.23
N ASP A 271 2.07 -4.93 6.29
CA ASP A 271 1.13 -5.49 7.26
C ASP A 271 1.52 -5.11 8.70
N GLY A 272 2.47 -4.19 8.86
CA GLY A 272 3.13 -3.91 10.14
C GLY A 272 4.56 -4.39 10.21
N ASN A 273 4.97 -5.39 9.42
CA ASN A 273 6.28 -6.00 9.58
C ASN A 273 7.43 -5.10 9.05
N PRO A 274 8.34 -4.60 9.92
CA PRO A 274 9.48 -3.78 9.50
C PRO A 274 10.44 -4.48 8.52
N GLU A 275 10.55 -5.81 8.61
CA GLU A 275 11.44 -6.61 7.73
C GLU A 275 11.02 -6.53 6.26
N LYS A 276 9.72 -6.35 5.99
CA LYS A 276 9.21 -6.17 4.63
C LYS A 276 9.66 -4.85 3.99
N PHE A 277 10.14 -3.90 4.79
CA PHE A 277 10.72 -2.63 4.35
C PHE A 277 12.24 -2.64 4.31
N ALA A 278 12.89 -3.75 4.68
CA ALA A 278 14.31 -3.88 4.41
C ALA A 278 14.53 -3.84 2.89
N PRO A 279 15.45 -3.00 2.40
CA PRO A 279 15.73 -2.90 0.97
C PRO A 279 16.30 -4.21 0.45
N PHE A 280 15.97 -4.55 -0.79
CA PHE A 280 16.72 -5.54 -1.52
C PHE A 280 18.11 -4.98 -1.87
N VAL A 281 19.06 -5.88 -2.05
CA VAL A 281 20.31 -5.60 -2.78
C VAL A 281 20.17 -6.26 -4.14
N GLY A 282 20.29 -5.50 -5.21
CA GLY A 282 20.13 -6.04 -6.55
C GLY A 282 20.76 -5.15 -7.62
N ARG A 283 20.99 -5.73 -8.79
CA ARG A 283 21.57 -5.05 -9.95
C ARG A 283 20.95 -5.57 -11.24
N ARG A 284 21.09 -4.76 -12.28
CA ARG A 284 20.76 -5.11 -13.66
C ARG A 284 22.01 -5.03 -14.54
N LYS A 285 22.22 -6.02 -15.42
CA LYS A 285 23.30 -6.02 -16.40
C LYS A 285 23.08 -4.95 -17.47
N PHE A 286 24.17 -4.44 -18.02
CA PHE A 286 24.15 -3.75 -19.30
C PHE A 286 23.99 -4.79 -20.42
N MET A 287 22.98 -4.60 -21.28
CA MET A 287 22.74 -5.46 -22.45
C MET A 287 22.91 -4.61 -23.71
N GLU A 288 23.97 -4.87 -24.47
CA GLU A 288 24.26 -4.15 -25.71
C GLU A 288 23.17 -4.39 -26.77
N GLY A 289 22.82 -3.37 -27.55
CA GLY A 289 21.85 -3.49 -28.66
C GLY A 289 20.37 -3.43 -28.27
N ARG A 290 20.01 -3.24 -27.00
CA ARG A 290 18.62 -3.01 -26.59
C ARG A 290 18.26 -1.53 -26.63
N THR A 291 17.64 -1.09 -27.72
CA THR A 291 16.88 0.16 -27.72
C THR A 291 15.60 -0.08 -26.91
N TYR A 292 15.53 0.46 -25.70
CA TYR A 292 14.26 0.47 -24.96
C TYR A 292 13.31 1.35 -25.77
N VAL A 293 12.20 0.78 -26.23
CA VAL A 293 11.16 1.53 -26.92
C VAL A 293 9.87 1.50 -26.12
N ASP A 294 9.15 2.61 -26.08
CA ASP A 294 7.84 2.70 -25.43
C ASP A 294 6.80 1.84 -26.17
N LYS A 295 5.55 1.78 -25.66
CA LYS A 295 4.46 1.06 -26.32
C LYS A 295 4.15 1.55 -27.76
N LYS A 296 4.75 2.67 -28.19
CA LYS A 296 4.60 3.30 -29.50
C LYS A 296 5.87 3.19 -30.35
N GLY A 297 6.86 2.40 -29.94
CA GLY A 297 8.11 2.19 -30.68
C GLY A 297 9.11 3.35 -30.59
N LYS A 298 8.89 4.34 -29.73
CA LYS A 298 9.83 5.46 -29.56
C LYS A 298 10.90 5.11 -28.54
N PRO A 299 12.18 5.49 -28.74
CA PRO A 299 13.22 5.32 -27.72
C PRO A 299 12.74 5.87 -26.37
N TRP A 300 12.76 5.02 -25.35
CA TRP A 300 12.38 5.36 -23.99
C TRP A 300 13.48 6.25 -23.41
N GLN A 301 13.16 7.52 -23.23
CA GLN A 301 13.99 8.45 -22.48
C GLN A 301 13.45 8.54 -21.06
N GLN A 302 14.25 8.12 -20.08
CA GLN A 302 13.96 8.36 -18.69
C GLN A 302 14.29 9.82 -18.40
N SER A 303 13.30 10.71 -18.55
CA SER A 303 13.40 12.05 -17.98
C SER A 303 13.24 11.91 -16.47
N LEU A 304 14.31 12.18 -15.73
CA LEU A 304 14.25 12.42 -14.28
C LEU A 304 13.36 13.64 -13.99
#